data_AF-A0A8C3MJW0-F1
#
_entry.id   AF-A0A8C3MJW0-F1
#
_cell.length_a   1.000
_cell.length_b   1.000
_cell.length_c   1.000
_cell.angle_alpha   90.00
_cell.angle_beta   90.00
_cell.angle_gamma   90.00
#
_symmetry.space_group_name_H-M   'P 1'
#
loop_
_entity.id
_entity.type
_entity.pdbx_description
1 polymer ?
#
loop_
_entity_poly.entity_id
_entity_poly.type
_entity_poly.pdbx_seq_one_letter_code
_entity_poly.pdbx_strand_id
1 'polypeptide(L)'
;MAGQGGSSAGGRGVVISDNWPGYSLDLFTYPQHYYGDLEYVLIPHGIIVDRTERLAKDIMQDIGDNDIVVLCVLKGGYKFCADLVEHIKNLSRNSERFISMKVDFVRLKSYHMVLPERCLMGKLTMRDLGSLLLELPKGFHLCAPSLSMNGLNSINILKQ
;
A
#
# COMPACT_ATOMS: atom_id res chain seq x y z
N MET A 1 -11.57 11.33 -40.39
CA MET A 1 -10.72 11.57 -39.21
C MET A 1 -11.61 11.98 -38.05
N ALA A 2 -11.81 11.10 -37.09
CA ALA A 2 -12.37 11.43 -35.78
C ALA A 2 -11.55 10.64 -34.77
N GLY A 3 -10.58 11.31 -34.15
CA GLY A 3 -9.79 10.75 -33.06
C GLY A 3 -10.66 10.61 -31.83
N GLN A 4 -10.79 9.39 -31.32
CA GLN A 4 -11.25 9.17 -29.96
C GLN A 4 -10.00 9.10 -29.07
N GLY A 5 -9.76 10.20 -28.36
CA GLY A 5 -8.77 10.26 -27.30
C GLY A 5 -9.18 9.32 -26.16
N GLY A 6 -8.30 8.37 -25.86
CA GLY A 6 -8.46 7.47 -24.73
C GLY A 6 -8.51 8.25 -23.42
N SER A 7 -9.66 8.24 -22.77
CA SER A 7 -9.77 8.59 -21.36
C SER A 7 -9.33 7.38 -20.55
N SER A 8 -8.06 7.31 -20.16
CA SER A 8 -7.57 6.31 -19.21
C SER A 8 -8.20 6.58 -17.84
N ALA A 9 -9.27 5.86 -17.52
CA ALA A 9 -9.90 5.82 -16.20
C ALA A 9 -9.02 5.09 -15.14
N GLY A 10 -7.69 5.24 -15.20
CA GLY A 10 -6.70 4.35 -14.60
C GLY A 10 -6.49 4.46 -13.09
N GLY A 11 -7.06 5.46 -12.41
CA GLY A 11 -6.72 5.74 -11.00
C GLY A 11 -7.68 5.21 -9.94
N ARG A 12 -8.90 4.76 -10.30
CA ARG A 12 -9.96 4.52 -9.29
C ARG A 12 -9.92 3.15 -8.61
N GLY A 13 -9.06 2.23 -9.06
CA GLY A 13 -8.97 0.88 -8.49
C GLY A 13 -10.29 0.10 -8.59
N VAL A 14 -10.49 -0.89 -7.72
CA VAL A 14 -11.77 -1.59 -7.57
C VAL A 14 -12.70 -0.73 -6.71
N VAL A 15 -13.83 -0.33 -7.28
CA VAL A 15 -14.82 0.51 -6.59
C VAL A 15 -15.82 -0.39 -5.88
N ILE A 16 -15.85 -0.30 -4.55
CA ILE A 16 -16.85 -0.95 -3.70
C ILE A 16 -17.87 0.12 -3.31
N SER A 17 -19.15 -0.14 -3.56
CA SER A 17 -20.23 0.78 -3.21
C SER A 17 -20.55 0.69 -1.71
N ASP A 18 -21.02 1.78 -1.10
CA ASP A 18 -21.37 1.80 0.34
C ASP A 18 -22.50 0.81 0.69
N ASN A 19 -23.35 0.48 -0.29
CA ASN A 19 -24.44 -0.48 -0.15
C ASN A 19 -24.02 -1.93 -0.44
N TRP A 20 -22.73 -2.22 -0.56
CA TRP A 20 -22.23 -3.57 -0.85
C TRP A 20 -22.42 -4.49 0.37
N PRO A 21 -23.19 -5.59 0.26
CA PRO A 21 -23.52 -6.45 1.39
C PRO A 21 -22.39 -7.39 1.81
N GLY A 22 -21.29 -7.46 1.04
CA GLY A 22 -20.24 -8.46 1.25
C GLY A 22 -20.63 -9.86 0.80
N TYR A 23 -19.73 -10.81 1.02
CA TYR A 23 -19.97 -12.23 0.77
C TYR A 23 -20.20 -12.99 2.08
N SER A 24 -21.10 -13.98 2.05
CA SER A 24 -21.33 -14.86 3.20
C SER A 24 -20.05 -15.63 3.57
N LEU A 25 -19.83 -15.79 4.88
CA LEU A 25 -18.70 -16.55 5.43
C LEU A 25 -18.74 -18.03 5.07
N ASP A 26 -19.95 -18.59 4.89
CA ASP A 26 -20.17 -20.01 4.57
C ASP A 26 -19.58 -20.42 3.21
N LEU A 27 -19.25 -19.44 2.36
CA LEU A 27 -18.66 -19.66 1.04
C LEU A 27 -17.13 -19.77 1.09
N PHE A 28 -16.49 -19.52 2.24
CA PHE A 28 -15.04 -19.44 2.37
C PHE A 28 -14.51 -20.24 3.56
N THR A 29 -13.25 -20.64 3.45
CA THR A 29 -12.48 -21.18 4.57
C THR A 29 -11.75 -20.04 5.29
N TYR A 30 -11.92 -19.94 6.60
CA TYR A 30 -11.20 -18.98 7.45
C TYR A 30 -10.83 -19.61 8.80
N PRO A 31 -9.87 -19.04 9.55
CA PRO A 31 -9.39 -19.65 10.78
C PRO A 31 -10.51 -19.85 11.81
N GLN A 32 -10.54 -21.05 12.42
CA GLN A 32 -11.63 -21.47 13.30
C GLN A 32 -11.80 -20.60 14.55
N HIS A 33 -10.72 -20.00 15.04
CA HIS A 33 -10.76 -19.14 16.23
C HIS A 33 -11.44 -17.78 16.00
N TYR A 34 -11.88 -17.47 14.77
CA TYR A 34 -12.70 -16.29 14.45
C TYR A 34 -14.18 -16.63 14.19
N TYR A 35 -14.62 -17.85 14.46
CA TYR A 35 -16.04 -18.21 14.30
C TYR A 35 -16.91 -17.38 15.25
N GLY A 36 -17.90 -16.69 14.68
CA GLY A 36 -18.79 -15.79 15.43
C GLY A 36 -18.28 -14.35 15.57
N ASP A 37 -17.01 -14.09 15.25
CA ASP A 37 -16.40 -12.75 15.38
C ASP A 37 -16.45 -11.93 14.07
N LEU A 38 -16.83 -12.56 12.96
CA LEU A 38 -16.89 -11.96 11.63
C LEU A 38 -18.35 -11.94 11.15
N GLU A 39 -18.74 -10.88 10.43
CA GLU A 39 -20.08 -10.72 9.88
C GLU A 39 -20.16 -11.17 8.40
N TYR A 40 -19.22 -10.71 7.57
CA TYR A 40 -19.14 -11.03 6.14
C TYR A 40 -17.71 -10.83 5.63
N VAL A 41 -17.41 -11.39 4.45
CA VAL A 41 -16.16 -11.12 3.72
C VAL A 41 -16.37 -9.91 2.81
N LEU A 42 -15.65 -8.81 3.05
CA LEU A 42 -15.74 -7.63 2.19
C LEU A 42 -15.04 -7.84 0.84
N ILE A 43 -13.81 -8.34 0.88
CA ILE A 43 -12.96 -8.62 -0.29
C ILE A 43 -12.30 -9.99 -0.12
N PRO A 44 -12.66 -10.99 -0.94
CA PRO A 44 -12.01 -12.29 -0.98
C PRO A 44 -10.52 -12.20 -1.29
N HIS A 45 -9.73 -13.12 -0.74
CA HIS A 45 -8.29 -13.19 -0.95
C HIS A 45 -7.89 -13.24 -2.43
N GLY A 46 -8.59 -14.04 -3.24
CA GLY A 46 -8.31 -14.15 -4.68
C GLY A 46 -8.41 -12.82 -5.42
N ILE A 47 -9.43 -12.01 -5.12
CA ILE A 47 -9.61 -10.69 -5.73
C ILE A 47 -8.46 -9.75 -5.35
N ILE A 48 -7.95 -9.84 -4.11
CA ILE A 48 -6.80 -9.05 -3.67
C ILE A 48 -5.55 -9.43 -4.46
N VAL A 49 -5.29 -10.73 -4.64
CA VAL A 49 -4.14 -11.24 -5.41
C VAL A 49 -4.24 -10.81 -6.88
N ASP A 50 -5.39 -11.00 -7.52
CA ASP A 50 -5.60 -10.60 -8.93
C ASP A 50 -5.38 -9.09 -9.15
N ARG A 51 -5.81 -8.27 -8.19
CA ARG A 51 -5.58 -6.82 -8.24
C ARG A 51 -4.13 -6.46 -7.97
N THR A 52 -3.46 -7.16 -7.07
CA THR A 52 -2.03 -6.95 -6.79
C THR A 52 -1.18 -7.31 -8.00
N GLU A 53 -1.50 -8.40 -8.71
CA GLU A 53 -0.84 -8.78 -9.96
C GLU A 53 -0.99 -7.70 -11.04
N ARG A 54 -2.20 -7.16 -11.21
CA ARG A 54 -2.43 -6.04 -12.14
C ARG A 54 -1.66 -4.79 -11.75
N LEU A 55 -1.66 -4.42 -10.47
CA LEU A 55 -0.88 -3.28 -9.96
C LEU A 55 0.62 -3.47 -10.20
N ALA A 56 1.16 -4.68 -10.05
CA ALA A 56 2.55 -4.96 -10.36
C ALA A 56 2.90 -4.71 -11.84
N LYS A 57 2.01 -5.10 -12.76
CA LYS A 57 2.16 -4.84 -14.21
C LYS A 57 2.13 -3.35 -14.51
N ASP A 58 1.18 -2.63 -13.93
CA ASP A 58 1.04 -1.18 -14.11
C ASP A 58 2.32 -0.46 -13.60
N ILE A 59 2.81 -0.82 -12.41
CA ILE A 59 4.04 -0.27 -11.83
C ILE A 59 5.26 -0.54 -12.72
N MET A 60 5.41 -1.77 -13.22
CA MET A 60 6.53 -2.11 -14.10
C MET A 60 6.47 -1.38 -15.44
N GLN A 61 5.27 -1.12 -15.95
CA GLN A 61 5.08 -0.34 -17.16
C GLN A 61 5.47 1.14 -16.94
N ASP A 62 5.11 1.70 -15.79
CA ASP A 62 5.35 3.11 -15.46
C ASP A 62 6.81 3.40 -15.10
N ILE A 63 7.48 2.50 -14.38
CA ILE A 63 8.86 2.68 -13.92
C ILE A 63 9.89 2.40 -15.02
N GLY A 64 9.60 1.48 -15.95
CA GLY A 64 10.56 1.04 -16.97
C GLY A 64 11.73 0.25 -16.38
N ASP A 65 12.96 0.54 -16.83
CA ASP A 65 14.19 -0.18 -16.44
C ASP A 65 14.92 0.47 -15.25
N ASN A 66 14.25 1.34 -14.49
CA ASN A 66 14.86 2.01 -13.35
C ASN A 66 14.85 1.12 -12.10
N ASP A 67 15.93 1.19 -11.31
CA ASP A 67 15.99 0.54 -9.99
C ASP A 67 14.92 1.12 -9.04
N ILE A 68 14.30 0.23 -8.26
CA ILE A 68 13.20 0.61 -7.36
C ILE A 68 13.50 0.29 -5.89
N VAL A 69 13.02 1.17 -5.02
CA VAL A 69 12.99 0.95 -3.58
C VAL A 69 11.54 0.88 -3.13
N VAL A 70 11.13 -0.26 -2.61
CA VAL A 70 9.78 -0.50 -2.07
C VAL A 70 9.79 -0.20 -0.59
N LEU A 71 9.04 0.83 -0.17
CA LEU A 71 8.91 1.21 1.23
C LEU A 71 7.66 0.59 1.85
N CYS A 72 7.82 -0.47 2.64
CA CYS A 72 6.73 -1.17 3.30
C CYS A 72 6.35 -0.51 4.64
N VAL A 73 5.10 -0.05 4.76
CA VAL A 73 4.57 0.51 6.01
C VAL A 73 4.04 -0.60 6.92
N LEU A 74 4.70 -0.79 8.05
CA LEU A 74 4.31 -1.76 9.08
C LEU A 74 3.28 -1.18 10.06
N LYS A 75 2.44 -2.01 10.69
CA LYS A 75 2.39 -3.49 10.58
C LYS A 75 1.45 -4.01 9.50
N GLY A 76 0.44 -3.24 9.08
CA GLY A 76 -0.64 -3.72 8.22
C GLY A 76 -0.26 -3.97 6.76
N GLY A 77 0.77 -3.29 6.24
CA GLY A 77 1.15 -3.37 4.82
C GLY A 77 2.02 -4.58 4.46
N TYR A 78 2.48 -5.38 5.43
CA TYR A 78 3.50 -6.41 5.17
C TYR A 78 3.05 -7.47 4.16
N LYS A 79 1.80 -7.94 4.25
CA LYS A 79 1.27 -8.98 3.38
C LYS A 79 1.11 -8.47 1.95
N PHE A 80 0.47 -7.31 1.78
CA PHE A 80 0.33 -6.66 0.48
C PHE A 80 1.69 -6.36 -0.16
N CYS A 81 2.65 -5.84 0.62
CA CYS A 81 3.99 -5.56 0.12
C CYS A 81 4.72 -6.85 -0.31
N ALA A 82 4.59 -7.93 0.46
CA ALA A 82 5.18 -9.21 0.12
C ALA A 82 4.62 -9.74 -1.21
N ASP A 83 3.29 -9.78 -1.34
CA ASP A 83 2.59 -10.23 -2.54
C ASP A 83 2.98 -9.37 -3.76
N LEU A 84 3.02 -8.04 -3.60
CA LEU A 84 3.40 -7.11 -4.68
C LEU A 84 4.85 -7.32 -5.13
N VAL A 85 5.79 -7.42 -4.19
CA VAL A 85 7.21 -7.65 -4.46
C VAL A 85 7.41 -9.00 -5.17
N GLU A 86 6.67 -10.03 -4.78
CA GLU A 86 6.69 -11.33 -5.43
C GLU A 86 6.20 -11.25 -6.89
N HIS A 87 5.07 -10.58 -7.13
CA HIS A 87 4.56 -10.39 -8.49
C HIS A 87 5.54 -9.61 -9.38
N ILE A 88 6.15 -8.54 -8.88
CA ILE A 88 7.16 -7.77 -9.66
C ILE A 88 8.40 -8.64 -9.94
N LYS A 89 8.89 -9.39 -8.94
CA LYS A 89 10.03 -10.31 -9.14
C LYS A 89 9.71 -11.37 -10.19
N ASN A 90 8.50 -11.91 -10.18
CA ASN A 90 8.06 -12.90 -11.17
C ASN A 90 8.00 -12.30 -12.56
N LEU A 91 7.47 -11.08 -12.71
CA LEU A 91 7.46 -10.37 -13.99
C LEU A 91 8.87 -10.06 -14.49
N SER A 92 9.77 -9.58 -13.63
CA SER A 92 11.16 -9.30 -14.02
C SER A 92 11.89 -10.55 -14.48
N ARG A 93 11.75 -11.69 -13.78
CA ARG A 93 12.36 -12.97 -14.19
C ARG A 93 11.87 -13.52 -15.52
N ASN A 94 10.61 -13.27 -15.85
CA ASN A 94 9.98 -13.74 -17.10
C ASN A 94 10.14 -12.74 -18.24
N SER A 95 10.81 -11.61 -18.01
CA SER A 95 11.07 -10.58 -19.01
C SER A 95 12.57 -10.41 -19.23
N GLU A 96 12.97 -9.86 -20.38
CA GLU A 96 14.38 -9.47 -20.61
C GLU A 96 14.80 -8.22 -19.80
N ARG A 97 13.87 -7.64 -19.02
CA ARG A 97 14.09 -6.45 -18.20
C ARG A 97 14.41 -6.84 -16.75
N PHE A 98 15.65 -6.57 -16.35
CA PHE A 98 16.12 -6.78 -14.99
C PHE A 98 15.99 -5.49 -14.19
N ILE A 99 15.10 -5.48 -13.20
CA ILE A 99 14.92 -4.35 -12.28
C ILE A 99 15.54 -4.72 -10.94
N SER A 100 16.53 -3.95 -10.47
CA SER A 100 17.04 -4.12 -9.11
C SER A 100 16.01 -3.59 -8.11
N MET A 101 15.61 -4.43 -7.16
CA MET A 101 14.60 -4.10 -6.17
C MET A 101 15.18 -4.19 -4.76
N LYS A 102 15.07 -3.09 -4.01
CA LYS A 102 15.32 -3.06 -2.56
C LYS A 102 14.02 -2.86 -1.81
N VAL A 103 13.89 -3.49 -0.65
CA VAL A 103 12.71 -3.33 0.22
C VAL A 103 13.18 -2.75 1.54
N ASP A 104 12.59 -1.64 1.95
CA ASP A 104 12.82 -0.98 3.24
C ASP A 104 11.53 -0.98 4.05
N PHE A 105 11.65 -1.12 5.38
CA PHE A 105 10.50 -1.17 6.28
C PHE A 105 10.46 0.08 7.16
N VAL A 106 9.28 0.68 7.25
CA VAL A 106 9.03 1.84 8.10
C VAL A 106 7.83 1.61 9.01
N ARG A 107 7.95 2.07 10.25
CA ARG A 107 6.82 2.15 11.18
C ARG A 107 6.49 3.61 11.44
N LEU A 108 5.26 3.98 11.09
CA LEU A 108 4.73 5.31 11.37
C LEU A 108 4.15 5.35 12.80
N LYS A 109 4.49 6.40 13.54
CA LYS A 109 3.83 6.75 14.81
C LYS A 109 3.26 8.16 14.69
N SER A 110 1.93 8.27 14.72
CA SER A 110 1.24 9.54 14.85
C SER A 110 1.15 9.93 16.32
N TYR A 111 1.68 11.09 16.69
CA TYR A 111 1.53 11.65 18.03
C TYR A 111 0.32 12.60 18.05
N HIS A 112 -0.88 12.05 17.92
CA HIS A 112 -2.10 12.74 18.31
C HIS A 112 -3.13 11.70 18.76
N MET A 113 -3.35 11.65 20.07
CA MET A 113 -4.20 10.68 20.75
C MET A 113 -5.60 11.29 20.93
N VAL A 114 -6.59 10.93 20.09
CA VAL A 114 -8.02 11.12 20.41
C VAL A 114 -8.87 10.03 19.74
N LEU A 115 -9.46 9.18 20.60
CA LEU A 115 -10.56 8.21 20.48
C LEU A 115 -10.29 6.76 20.03
N PRO A 116 -10.79 5.76 20.81
CA PRO A 116 -10.83 4.35 20.43
C PRO A 116 -12.04 4.09 19.50
N GLU A 117 -12.01 2.97 18.78
CA GLU A 117 -13.13 2.40 18.00
C GLU A 117 -13.36 2.83 16.54
N ARG A 118 -12.42 3.47 15.87
CA ARG A 118 -12.37 3.38 14.39
C ARG A 118 -10.94 3.22 13.94
N CYS A 119 -10.69 2.28 13.04
CA CYS A 119 -9.47 2.22 12.25
C CYS A 119 -9.39 3.48 11.38
N LEU A 120 -9.07 4.63 12.00
CA LEU A 120 -8.80 5.88 11.31
C LEU A 120 -7.45 5.72 10.61
N MET A 121 -7.50 5.19 9.39
CA MET A 121 -6.60 5.58 8.30
C MET A 121 -6.80 7.08 7.98
N GLY A 122 -6.68 7.96 8.97
CA GLY A 122 -7.52 9.16 9.00
C GLY A 122 -6.88 10.49 9.34
N LYS A 123 -5.57 10.57 9.61
CA LYS A 123 -4.85 11.88 9.68
C LYS A 123 -3.41 11.86 9.14
N LEU A 124 -2.98 10.72 8.63
CA LEU A 124 -1.72 10.55 7.93
C LEU A 124 -2.06 9.90 6.60
N THR A 125 -2.31 10.71 5.59
CA THR A 125 -2.55 10.19 4.25
C THR A 125 -1.21 9.78 3.65
N MET A 126 -1.21 8.81 2.72
CA MET A 126 0.00 8.46 1.95
C MET A 126 0.60 9.67 1.23
N ARG A 127 -0.17 10.75 1.03
CA ARG A 127 0.31 12.03 0.50
C ARG A 127 1.26 12.74 1.48
N ASP A 128 0.92 12.76 2.76
CA ASP A 128 1.76 13.36 3.80
C ASP A 128 3.09 12.60 3.93
N LEU A 129 3.05 11.26 3.79
CA LEU A 129 4.25 10.45 3.72
C LEU A 129 5.06 10.73 2.45
N GLY A 130 4.39 10.92 1.30
CA GLY A 130 5.03 11.26 0.04
C GLY A 130 5.79 12.59 0.10
N SER A 131 5.16 13.64 0.66
CA SER A 131 5.80 14.92 0.91
C SER A 131 7.02 14.80 1.84
N LEU A 132 6.89 14.05 2.94
CA LEU A 132 7.98 13.83 3.89
C LEU A 132 9.14 13.03 3.27
N LEU A 133 8.85 12.06 2.40
CA LEU A 133 9.86 11.26 1.70
C LEU A 133 10.62 12.08 0.64
N LEU A 134 9.94 13.04 0.00
CA LEU A 134 10.56 13.98 -0.94
C LEU A 134 11.47 15.01 -0.25
N GLU A 135 11.23 15.29 1.03
CA GLU A 135 12.03 16.21 1.84
C GLU A 135 13.27 15.54 2.48
N LEU A 136 13.40 14.21 2.42
CA LEU A 136 14.58 13.52 2.94
C LEU A 136 15.77 13.61 1.95
N PRO A 137 16.94 14.12 2.38
CA PRO A 137 18.12 14.16 1.53
C PRO A 137 18.55 12.75 1.13
N LYS A 138 18.98 12.61 -0.14
CA LYS A 138 19.44 11.37 -0.79
C LYS A 138 20.70 10.83 -0.08
N GLY A 139 20.49 10.12 1.02
CA GLY A 139 21.56 9.64 1.90
C GLY A 139 20.99 9.37 3.28
N PHE A 140 20.30 8.24 3.44
CA PHE A 140 19.71 7.81 4.70
C PHE A 140 20.81 7.61 5.77
N HIS A 141 21.06 8.65 6.55
CA HIS A 141 21.67 8.58 7.88
C HIS A 141 20.64 9.16 8.86
N LEU A 142 19.72 8.33 9.35
CA LEU A 142 18.73 8.75 10.34
C LEU A 142 19.37 8.70 11.74
N CYS A 143 19.90 9.83 12.18
CA CYS A 143 19.97 10.14 13.60
C CYS A 143 19.74 11.63 13.76
N ALA A 144 18.49 12.05 13.97
CA ALA A 144 18.20 13.35 14.56
C ALA A 144 16.81 13.39 15.22
N PRO A 145 16.66 14.09 16.36
CA PRO A 145 15.47 14.12 17.19
C PRO A 145 14.41 15.08 16.64
N SER A 146 13.14 14.71 16.81
CA SER A 146 11.95 15.59 16.81
C SER A 146 12.00 16.83 15.90
N LEU A 147 11.62 16.66 14.63
CA LEU A 147 11.22 17.78 13.77
C LEU A 147 9.88 18.34 14.27
N SER A 148 9.95 19.40 15.08
CA SER A 148 8.81 20.27 15.38
C SER A 148 8.74 21.35 14.29
N MET A 149 8.00 21.07 13.22
CA MET A 149 7.60 22.08 12.24
C MET A 149 6.15 22.47 12.52
N ASN A 150 6.00 23.74 12.91
CA ASN A 150 4.79 24.50 13.19
C ASN A 150 3.48 23.90 12.62
N GLY A 151 2.64 23.35 13.51
CA GLY A 151 1.22 23.11 13.25
C GLY A 151 0.83 21.81 12.53
N LEU A 152 1.79 20.94 12.16
CA LEU A 152 1.50 19.61 11.62
C LEU A 152 1.92 18.52 12.62
N ASN A 153 1.03 17.54 12.81
CA ASN A 153 1.21 16.41 13.71
C ASN A 153 2.64 15.85 13.61
N SER A 154 3.39 15.78 14.72
CA SER A 154 4.72 15.17 14.70
C SER A 154 4.60 13.69 14.34
N ILE A 155 5.31 13.27 13.29
CA ILE A 155 5.35 11.87 12.81
C ILE A 155 6.79 11.40 12.89
N ASN A 156 7.05 10.39 13.72
CA ASN A 156 8.35 9.74 13.70
C ASN A 156 8.30 8.55 12.73
N ILE A 157 9.20 8.55 11.74
CA ILE A 157 9.50 7.42 10.87
C ILE A 157 10.62 6.63 11.53
N LEU A 158 10.31 5.45 12.05
CA LEU A 158 11.31 4.50 12.52
C LEU A 158 11.64 3.55 11.36
N LYS A 159 12.87 3.65 10.82
CA LYS A 159 13.42 2.64 9.92
C LYS A 159 13.76 1.40 10.77
N GLN A 160 13.21 0.24 10.40
CA GLN A 160 13.54 -1.03 11.04
C GLN A 160 14.86 -1.57 10.49
#